data_AF-A0A061NX89-F1
#
_entry.id   AF-A0A061NX89-F1
#
_cell.length_a   1.000
_cell.length_b   1.000
_cell.length_c   1.000
_cell.angle_alpha   90.00
_cell.angle_beta   90.00
_cell.angle_gamma   90.00
#
_symmetry.space_group_name_H-M   'P 1'
#
loop_
_entity.id
_entity.type
_entity.pdbx_description
1 polymer ?
#
loop_
_entity_poly.entity_id
_entity_poly.type
_entity_poly.pdbx_seq_one_letter_code
_entity_poly.pdbx_strand_id
1 'polypeptide(L)'
;MRKLLLSITLAVTVSVVTACLDSDEEDTERDVPEDERITDEDQHVEEDESEEALSWITSSMEAMQQLDSFEVSMSAEQRNRRNINTSYVHTETTQWVSKDPFAYHEIATMTDPNDEELERTFETYLHETEGFYIYEPNFETWMHMPDETLQSMNSLQNYQDEQQLSILLDYIVESSLSLEENDDGTITITAIGDTETVNEQGEQISDVLQGGFGLMMDDLQSLLTIQSLNYELTIDRESKYLESFSTSIELFISPEQGAQIHANQQLDLTYNRHNEIDPITIPDFVKEEAEPVQIDTEAFQNMQQEGTE
;
A
#
# COMPACT_ATOMS: atom_id res chain seq x y z
N MET A 1 -60.15 -26.06 32.51
CA MET A 1 -60.03 -26.01 33.98
C MET A 1 -59.50 -24.63 34.38
N ARG A 2 -59.82 -24.19 35.60
CA ARG A 2 -59.26 -23.08 36.42
C ARG A 2 -57.75 -22.79 36.17
N LYS A 3 -57.19 -21.58 36.40
CA LYS A 3 -57.67 -20.23 36.77
C LYS A 3 -56.48 -19.21 36.66
N LEU A 4 -56.78 -17.90 36.56
CA LEU A 4 -56.11 -16.66 37.07
C LEU A 4 -54.69 -16.73 37.72
N LEU A 5 -53.81 -15.70 37.78
CA LEU A 5 -53.83 -14.22 37.62
C LEU A 5 -52.63 -13.75 36.73
N LEU A 6 -52.38 -12.50 36.28
CA LEU A 6 -53.03 -11.16 36.38
C LEU A 6 -52.75 -10.21 37.60
N SER A 7 -51.53 -9.63 37.70
CA SER A 7 -51.13 -8.34 38.36
C SER A 7 -49.68 -8.04 37.90
N ILE A 8 -49.22 -6.92 37.31
CA ILE A 8 -49.30 -5.46 37.57
C ILE A 8 -48.49 -4.97 38.80
N THR A 9 -47.78 -3.84 38.57
CA THR A 9 -47.06 -2.88 39.45
C THR A 9 -45.53 -3.11 39.54
N LEU A 10 -44.69 -2.40 38.78
CA LEU A 10 -44.20 -1.01 38.95
C LEU A 10 -43.39 -0.77 40.25
N ALA A 11 -42.06 -0.57 40.11
CA ALA A 11 -41.27 0.34 40.93
C ALA A 11 -39.90 0.60 40.26
N VAL A 12 -39.66 1.86 39.83
CA VAL A 12 -38.32 2.37 39.57
C VAL A 12 -37.78 2.91 40.88
N THR A 13 -36.55 2.54 41.26
CA THR A 13 -35.81 3.21 42.34
C THR A 13 -34.38 3.46 41.90
N VAL A 14 -34.13 4.71 41.52
CA VAL A 14 -32.78 5.29 41.46
C VAL A 14 -32.32 5.51 42.90
N SER A 15 -31.12 5.03 43.23
CA SER A 15 -30.46 5.31 44.51
C SER A 15 -29.15 6.05 44.27
N VAL A 16 -29.23 7.38 44.16
CA VAL A 16 -28.07 8.24 44.35
C VAL A 16 -27.83 8.34 45.86
N VAL A 17 -26.64 7.96 46.32
CA VAL A 17 -26.19 8.23 47.69
C VAL A 17 -24.82 8.91 47.62
N THR A 18 -24.85 10.24 47.52
CA THR A 18 -23.73 11.08 47.88
C THR A 18 -23.89 11.47 49.36
N ALA A 19 -22.97 11.03 50.20
CA ALA A 19 -22.77 11.60 51.54
C ALA A 19 -21.34 11.31 51.99
N CYS A 20 -20.50 12.34 52.01
CA CYS A 20 -19.24 12.32 52.77
C CYS A 20 -19.55 12.23 54.28
N LEU A 21 -18.67 11.60 55.05
CA LEU A 21 -18.36 12.10 56.39
C LEU A 21 -16.94 11.69 56.80
N ASP A 22 -16.20 12.66 57.32
CA ASP A 22 -14.86 12.50 57.91
C ASP A 22 -14.89 11.67 59.21
N SER A 23 -13.81 10.91 59.44
CA SER A 23 -13.32 10.57 60.78
C SER A 23 -11.88 10.05 60.72
N ASP A 24 -10.94 10.82 61.27
CA ASP A 24 -9.54 10.41 61.51
C ASP A 24 -9.44 9.19 62.45
N GLU A 25 -8.48 8.29 62.22
CA GLU A 25 -7.25 8.16 63.05
C GLU A 25 -6.38 6.92 62.68
N GLU A 26 -5.06 7.09 62.88
CA GLU A 26 -3.98 6.08 63.01
C GLU A 26 -3.63 5.13 61.83
N ASP A 27 -2.74 5.65 60.98
CA ASP A 27 -1.34 5.21 60.87
C ASP A 27 -1.04 3.70 60.72
N THR A 28 -0.57 3.32 59.52
CA THR A 28 0.41 2.24 59.39
C THR A 28 1.30 2.51 58.17
N GLU A 29 2.48 3.06 58.39
CA GLU A 29 3.53 3.17 57.36
C GLU A 29 3.73 1.84 56.62
N ARG A 30 3.55 1.90 55.30
CA ARG A 30 4.01 0.88 54.36
C ARG A 30 4.59 1.60 53.15
N ASP A 31 5.92 1.66 53.11
CA ASP A 31 6.66 2.03 51.91
C ASP A 31 6.14 1.21 50.72
N VAL A 32 5.54 1.91 49.76
CA VAL A 32 5.35 1.44 48.38
C VAL A 32 6.32 2.28 47.55
N PRO A 33 7.18 1.67 46.70
CA PRO A 33 8.15 2.44 45.93
C PRO A 33 7.48 3.50 45.05
N GLU A 34 8.05 4.70 45.03
CA GLU A 34 7.80 5.66 43.94
C GLU A 34 8.58 5.20 42.70
N ASP A 35 7.94 4.35 41.90
CA ASP A 35 8.22 4.18 40.48
C ASP A 35 6.90 3.83 39.78
N GLU A 36 6.77 4.12 38.48
CA GLU A 36 5.48 4.11 37.74
C GLU A 36 4.47 5.20 38.17
N ARG A 37 4.86 6.47 38.05
CA ARG A 37 3.92 7.48 37.50
C ARG A 37 4.29 7.70 36.05
N ILE A 38 3.55 7.07 35.13
CA ILE A 38 3.49 7.56 33.75
C ILE A 38 2.85 8.95 33.84
N THR A 39 3.59 9.96 33.41
CA THR A 39 3.18 11.35 33.45
C THR A 39 2.32 11.68 32.24
N ASP A 40 1.24 12.47 32.44
CA ASP A 40 0.39 12.96 31.35
C ASP A 40 1.19 13.78 30.29
N GLU A 41 2.43 14.19 30.62
CA GLU A 41 3.36 14.86 29.70
C GLU A 41 3.93 13.93 28.60
N ASP A 42 4.09 12.63 28.82
CA ASP A 42 4.62 11.72 27.78
C ASP A 42 3.56 11.44 26.70
N GLN A 43 2.31 11.21 27.10
CA GLN A 43 1.20 11.02 26.14
C GLN A 43 0.94 12.27 25.29
N HIS A 44 1.15 13.46 25.86
CA HIS A 44 0.88 14.72 25.17
C HIS A 44 1.95 15.07 24.11
N VAL A 45 3.11 14.41 24.13
CA VAL A 45 4.20 14.60 23.16
C VAL A 45 4.07 13.63 21.98
N GLU A 46 3.72 12.36 22.23
CA GLU A 46 3.47 11.39 21.14
C GLU A 46 2.24 11.77 20.30
N GLU A 47 1.22 12.40 20.89
CA GLU A 47 0.02 12.90 20.19
C GLU A 47 0.33 14.13 19.29
N ASP A 48 1.32 14.98 19.66
CA ASP A 48 1.73 16.16 18.88
C ASP A 48 2.66 15.77 17.70
N GLU A 49 3.61 14.83 17.91
CA GLU A 49 4.51 14.34 16.85
C GLU A 49 3.76 13.56 15.76
N SER A 50 2.76 12.75 16.14
CA SER A 50 1.94 12.00 15.18
C SER A 50 0.99 12.90 14.37
N GLU A 51 0.37 13.92 14.99
CA GLU A 51 -0.38 14.96 14.24
C GLU A 51 0.53 15.73 13.26
N GLU A 52 1.75 16.07 13.65
CA GLU A 52 2.71 16.74 12.76
C GLU A 52 3.12 15.83 11.58
N ALA A 53 3.45 14.57 11.84
CA ALA A 53 3.82 13.61 10.79
C ALA A 53 2.70 13.42 9.74
N LEU A 54 1.45 13.27 10.17
CA LEU A 54 0.29 13.19 9.26
C LEU A 54 0.10 14.47 8.44
N SER A 55 0.38 15.64 9.03
CA SER A 55 0.33 16.93 8.32
C SER A 55 1.39 17.02 7.21
N TRP A 56 2.60 16.51 7.45
CA TRP A 56 3.66 16.44 6.44
C TRP A 56 3.33 15.47 5.31
N ILE A 57 2.87 14.26 5.63
CA ILE A 57 2.40 13.26 4.64
C ILE A 57 1.31 13.88 3.76
N THR A 58 0.27 14.46 4.36
CA THR A 58 -0.84 15.09 3.64
C THR A 58 -0.36 16.23 2.73
N SER A 59 0.47 17.13 3.26
CA SER A 59 1.05 18.25 2.51
C SER A 59 1.88 17.77 1.32
N SER A 60 2.56 16.63 1.46
CA SER A 60 3.36 16.05 0.39
C SER A 60 2.50 15.44 -0.71
N MET A 61 1.47 14.69 -0.35
CA MET A 61 0.50 14.15 -1.31
C MET A 61 -0.23 15.27 -2.07
N GLU A 62 -0.56 16.39 -1.42
CA GLU A 62 -1.11 17.58 -2.10
C GLU A 62 -0.11 18.25 -3.05
N ALA A 63 1.20 18.22 -2.74
CA ALA A 63 2.24 18.77 -3.60
C ALA A 63 2.52 17.88 -4.83
N MET A 64 2.57 16.57 -4.66
CA MET A 64 2.73 15.60 -5.76
C MET A 64 1.55 15.64 -6.73
N GLN A 65 0.32 15.78 -6.22
CA GLN A 65 -0.89 15.99 -7.03
C GLN A 65 -0.75 17.18 -8.02
N GLN A 66 -0.03 18.22 -7.63
CA GLN A 66 0.19 19.44 -8.43
C GLN A 66 1.35 19.34 -9.45
N LEU A 67 2.03 18.20 -9.56
CA LEU A 67 3.04 17.97 -10.60
C LEU A 67 2.40 17.68 -11.94
N ASP A 68 2.82 18.39 -12.98
CA ASP A 68 2.47 18.14 -14.38
C ASP A 68 3.23 16.92 -14.94
N SER A 69 4.43 16.64 -14.42
CA SER A 69 5.26 15.49 -14.80
C SER A 69 6.26 15.06 -13.71
N PHE A 70 6.63 13.79 -13.65
CA PHE A 70 7.69 13.28 -12.76
C PHE A 70 8.30 11.95 -13.25
N GLU A 71 9.49 11.63 -12.75
CA GLU A 71 10.19 10.36 -12.96
C GLU A 71 10.14 9.57 -11.64
N VAL A 72 9.82 8.27 -11.69
CA VAL A 72 9.89 7.36 -10.54
C VAL A 72 10.93 6.30 -10.84
N SER A 73 11.91 6.15 -9.95
CA SER A 73 12.77 4.97 -9.90
C SER A 73 12.22 4.02 -8.85
N MET A 74 12.08 2.74 -9.17
CA MET A 74 11.57 1.70 -8.27
C MET A 74 12.52 0.51 -8.23
N SER A 75 12.89 0.09 -7.02
CA SER A 75 13.60 -1.17 -6.74
C SER A 75 12.68 -2.07 -5.91
N ALA A 76 12.40 -3.28 -6.38
CA ALA A 76 11.54 -4.24 -5.69
C ALA A 76 12.24 -5.59 -5.51
N GLU A 77 12.51 -5.98 -4.26
CA GLU A 77 13.02 -7.32 -3.89
C GLU A 77 11.88 -8.21 -3.38
N GLN A 78 11.66 -9.33 -4.06
CA GLN A 78 10.73 -10.38 -3.63
C GLN A 78 11.48 -11.65 -3.24
N ARG A 79 11.36 -12.09 -1.98
CA ARG A 79 11.93 -13.35 -1.49
C ARG A 79 10.84 -14.33 -1.05
N ASN A 80 10.59 -15.34 -1.85
CA ASN A 80 9.56 -16.36 -1.62
C ASN A 80 10.19 -17.68 -1.15
N ARG A 81 9.86 -18.11 0.08
CA ARG A 81 10.30 -19.39 0.65
C ARG A 81 9.17 -20.40 0.71
N ARG A 82 9.35 -21.53 0.02
CA ARG A 82 8.44 -22.69 0.03
C ARG A 82 9.20 -23.93 0.53
N ASN A 83 8.92 -24.33 1.77
CA ASN A 83 9.68 -25.38 2.51
C ASN A 83 11.19 -25.07 2.63
N ILE A 84 12.01 -25.81 1.87
CA ILE A 84 13.48 -25.69 1.81
C ILE A 84 13.97 -24.90 0.59
N ASN A 85 13.09 -24.61 -0.36
CA ASN A 85 13.43 -23.83 -1.54
C ASN A 85 13.11 -22.36 -1.27
N THR A 86 14.00 -21.48 -1.69
CA THR A 86 13.78 -20.03 -1.74
C THR A 86 14.00 -19.59 -3.17
N SER A 87 13.04 -18.88 -3.75
CA SER A 87 13.24 -18.10 -4.98
C SER A 87 13.40 -16.64 -4.61
N TYR A 88 14.09 -15.90 -5.46
CA TYR A 88 14.30 -14.46 -5.30
C TYR A 88 14.07 -13.80 -6.65
N VAL A 89 13.35 -12.69 -6.66
CA VAL A 89 13.16 -11.87 -7.84
C VAL A 89 13.52 -10.44 -7.46
N HIS A 90 14.31 -9.78 -8.28
CA HIS A 90 14.61 -8.36 -8.17
C HIS A 90 14.16 -7.64 -9.43
N THR A 91 13.36 -6.59 -9.26
CA THR A 91 12.87 -5.77 -10.36
C THR A 91 13.35 -4.33 -10.17
N GLU A 92 14.09 -3.83 -11.15
CA GLU A 92 14.41 -2.40 -11.29
C GLU A 92 13.48 -1.80 -12.34
N THR A 93 12.73 -0.76 -11.96
CA THR A 93 11.82 -0.07 -12.86
C THR A 93 12.14 1.42 -12.91
N THR A 94 12.08 2.00 -14.10
CA THR A 94 12.06 3.46 -14.28
C THR A 94 10.81 3.85 -15.05
N GLN A 95 10.03 4.75 -14.46
CA GLN A 95 8.75 5.23 -14.96
C GLN A 95 8.82 6.75 -15.18
N TRP A 96 8.24 7.22 -16.28
CA TRP A 96 8.04 8.64 -16.57
C TRP A 96 6.55 8.90 -16.73
N VAL A 97 6.05 9.93 -16.06
CA VAL A 97 4.63 10.33 -16.07
C VAL A 97 4.49 11.76 -16.54
N SER A 98 3.49 12.02 -17.38
CA SER A 98 2.99 13.33 -17.79
C SER A 98 1.47 13.35 -17.63
N LYS A 99 0.90 14.41 -17.03
CA LYS A 99 -0.54 14.47 -16.72
C LYS A 99 -1.39 15.13 -17.83
N ASP A 100 -0.82 16.00 -18.66
CA ASP A 100 -1.54 16.77 -19.71
C ASP A 100 -0.73 16.82 -21.05
N PRO A 101 -1.03 15.97 -22.06
CA PRO A 101 -1.97 14.84 -22.03
C PRO A 101 -1.50 13.73 -21.08
N PHE A 102 -2.40 12.87 -20.61
CA PHE A 102 -1.98 11.74 -19.77
C PHE A 102 -1.15 10.74 -20.58
N ALA A 103 0.11 10.59 -20.17
CA ALA A 103 1.07 9.74 -20.82
C ALA A 103 2.05 9.14 -19.81
N TYR A 104 2.43 7.89 -20.06
CA TYR A 104 3.26 7.07 -19.20
C TYR A 104 4.22 6.26 -20.08
N HIS A 105 5.47 6.17 -19.66
CA HIS A 105 6.48 5.28 -20.23
C HIS A 105 7.19 4.58 -19.08
N GLU A 106 7.30 3.26 -19.15
CA GLU A 106 7.98 2.45 -18.14
C GLU A 106 8.98 1.50 -18.81
N ILE A 107 10.14 1.32 -18.18
CA ILE A 107 11.07 0.23 -18.46
C ILE A 107 11.26 -0.54 -17.15
N ALA A 108 10.92 -1.83 -17.14
CA ALA A 108 11.02 -2.70 -15.98
C ALA A 108 11.94 -3.89 -16.30
N THR A 109 13.04 -4.04 -15.56
CA THR A 109 14.00 -5.15 -15.70
C THR A 109 13.93 -6.08 -14.50
N MET A 110 13.42 -7.28 -14.72
CA MET A 110 13.32 -8.36 -13.75
C MET A 110 14.53 -9.30 -13.84
N THR A 111 15.06 -9.74 -12.69
CA THR A 111 16.23 -10.64 -12.57
C THR A 111 16.05 -11.65 -11.42
N ASP A 112 16.72 -12.81 -11.49
CA ASP A 112 16.97 -13.70 -10.34
C ASP A 112 18.49 -13.87 -10.18
N PRO A 113 19.12 -13.50 -9.06
CA PRO A 113 20.55 -13.63 -8.82
C PRO A 113 21.02 -15.10 -8.72
N ASN A 114 20.09 -16.06 -8.72
CA ASN A 114 20.37 -17.50 -8.79
C ASN A 114 20.22 -18.05 -10.22
N ASP A 115 19.67 -17.29 -11.16
CA ASP A 115 19.42 -17.69 -12.55
C ASP A 115 19.56 -16.51 -13.53
N GLU A 116 20.78 -16.33 -14.07
CA GLU A 116 21.09 -15.30 -15.07
C GLU A 116 20.27 -15.44 -16.37
N GLU A 117 19.63 -16.59 -16.65
CA GLU A 117 18.77 -16.78 -17.83
C GLU A 117 17.36 -16.18 -17.65
N LEU A 118 16.99 -15.75 -16.43
CA LEU A 118 15.72 -15.09 -16.10
C LEU A 118 15.74 -13.55 -16.26
N GLU A 119 16.86 -12.94 -16.68
CA GLU A 119 16.86 -11.50 -16.99
C GLU A 119 15.85 -11.19 -18.11
N ARG A 120 14.89 -10.31 -17.82
CA ARG A 120 13.84 -9.89 -18.75
C ARG A 120 13.56 -8.40 -18.57
N THR A 121 13.66 -7.64 -19.66
CA THR A 121 13.24 -6.25 -19.71
C THR A 121 11.93 -6.13 -20.47
N PHE A 122 10.94 -5.55 -19.79
CA PHE A 122 9.66 -5.12 -20.34
C PHE A 122 9.76 -3.61 -20.61
N GLU A 123 9.10 -3.14 -21.65
CA GLU A 123 8.96 -1.71 -21.93
C GLU A 123 7.50 -1.42 -22.29
N THR A 124 6.94 -0.39 -21.67
CA THR A 124 5.51 -0.09 -21.73
C THR A 124 5.29 1.37 -22.10
N TYR A 125 4.45 1.62 -23.11
CA TYR A 125 4.00 2.95 -23.48
C TYR A 125 2.48 3.05 -23.37
N LEU A 126 2.00 4.04 -22.62
CA LEU A 126 0.59 4.38 -22.48
C LEU A 126 0.42 5.86 -22.81
N HIS A 127 -0.49 6.18 -23.72
CA HIS A 127 -0.84 7.57 -24.03
C HIS A 127 -2.34 7.66 -24.33
N GLU A 128 -3.04 8.56 -23.64
CA GLU A 128 -4.52 8.69 -23.64
C GLU A 128 -5.19 8.69 -25.02
N THR A 129 -4.46 9.08 -26.07
CA THR A 129 -4.95 9.19 -27.45
C THR A 129 -4.10 8.47 -28.50
N GLU A 130 -2.93 7.92 -28.15
CA GLU A 130 -2.06 7.23 -29.12
C GLU A 130 -2.07 5.71 -28.99
N GLY A 131 -2.46 5.16 -27.83
CA GLY A 131 -2.63 3.72 -27.62
C GLY A 131 -2.00 3.23 -26.32
N PHE A 132 -2.04 1.91 -26.12
CA PHE A 132 -1.33 1.20 -25.05
C PHE A 132 -0.52 0.05 -25.65
N TYR A 133 0.78 0.06 -25.40
CA TYR A 133 1.75 -0.82 -26.04
C TYR A 133 2.69 -1.43 -25.00
N ILE A 134 2.94 -2.73 -25.11
CA ILE A 134 3.82 -3.48 -24.21
C ILE A 134 4.80 -4.30 -25.06
N TYR A 135 6.09 -4.21 -24.78
CA TYR A 135 7.10 -5.11 -25.33
C TYR A 135 7.18 -6.39 -24.49
N GLU A 136 6.90 -7.54 -25.09
CA GLU A 136 7.01 -8.84 -24.43
C GLU A 136 8.34 -9.52 -24.81
N PRO A 137 9.35 -9.53 -23.90
CA PRO A 137 10.69 -10.04 -24.21
C PRO A 137 10.73 -11.54 -24.54
N ASN A 138 9.77 -12.35 -24.11
CA ASN A 138 9.73 -13.78 -24.46
C ASN A 138 9.25 -14.04 -25.91
N PHE A 139 8.58 -13.08 -26.54
CA PHE A 139 8.17 -13.16 -27.95
C PHE A 139 8.99 -12.24 -28.87
N GLU A 140 9.82 -11.36 -28.30
CA GLU A 140 10.57 -10.31 -29.02
C GLU A 140 9.67 -9.38 -29.85
N THR A 141 8.46 -9.12 -29.33
CA THR A 141 7.35 -8.49 -30.07
C THR A 141 6.70 -7.39 -29.25
N TRP A 142 6.43 -6.25 -29.90
CA TRP A 142 5.52 -5.23 -29.40
C TRP A 142 4.06 -5.69 -29.52
N MET A 143 3.28 -5.48 -28.48
CA MET A 143 1.86 -5.81 -28.42
C MET A 143 1.06 -4.51 -28.32
N HIS A 144 0.09 -4.30 -29.21
CA HIS A 144 -0.88 -3.22 -29.10
C HIS A 144 -2.14 -3.72 -28.40
N MET A 145 -2.44 -3.15 -27.25
CA MET A 145 -3.56 -3.53 -26.39
C MET A 145 -4.88 -2.92 -26.91
N PRO A 146 -6.04 -3.56 -26.71
CA PRO A 146 -7.32 -3.02 -27.17
C PRO A 146 -7.71 -1.68 -26.53
N ASP A 147 -8.41 -0.82 -27.29
CA ASP A 147 -8.98 0.44 -26.79
C ASP A 147 -9.95 0.28 -25.60
N GLU A 148 -10.51 -0.93 -25.42
CA GLU A 148 -11.35 -1.29 -24.27
C GLU A 148 -10.51 -1.46 -22.99
N THR A 149 -9.26 -1.93 -23.11
CA THR A 149 -8.28 -1.96 -22.02
C THR A 149 -7.90 -0.54 -21.62
N LEU A 150 -7.66 0.36 -22.58
CA LEU A 150 -7.44 1.79 -22.31
C LEU A 150 -8.59 2.44 -21.53
N GLN A 151 -9.84 2.20 -21.95
CA GLN A 151 -11.02 2.72 -21.24
C GLN A 151 -11.16 2.16 -19.83
N SER A 152 -10.74 0.91 -19.61
CA SER A 152 -10.66 0.31 -18.28
C SER A 152 -9.54 0.97 -17.45
N MET A 153 -8.37 1.22 -18.06
CA MET A 153 -7.22 1.89 -17.44
C MET A 153 -7.43 3.39 -17.17
N ASN A 154 -8.34 4.08 -17.86
CA ASN A 154 -8.75 5.43 -17.47
C ASN A 154 -9.44 5.45 -16.10
N SER A 155 -9.95 4.32 -15.62
CA SER A 155 -10.37 4.16 -14.23
C SER A 155 -9.16 4.04 -13.30
N LEU A 156 -8.09 3.37 -13.76
CA LEU A 156 -6.80 3.20 -13.09
C LEU A 156 -5.86 4.42 -13.16
N GLN A 157 -6.16 5.45 -13.96
CA GLN A 157 -5.46 6.75 -13.87
C GLN A 157 -5.62 7.37 -12.48
N ASN A 158 -6.73 7.10 -11.80
CA ASN A 158 -6.90 7.48 -10.39
C ASN A 158 -5.99 6.66 -9.47
N TYR A 159 -5.72 5.40 -9.81
CA TYR A 159 -5.03 4.44 -8.95
C TYR A 159 -3.50 4.50 -9.01
N GLN A 160 -2.89 5.01 -10.08
CA GLN A 160 -1.59 4.48 -10.52
C GLN A 160 -0.34 4.87 -9.70
N ASP A 161 -0.37 5.88 -8.83
CA ASP A 161 0.71 6.12 -7.85
C ASP A 161 0.14 6.69 -6.54
N GLU A 162 -0.50 7.87 -6.62
CA GLU A 162 -0.93 8.66 -5.45
C GLU A 162 -2.03 7.97 -4.60
N GLN A 163 -2.97 7.24 -5.23
CA GLN A 163 -4.00 6.48 -4.49
C GLN A 163 -3.51 5.11 -4.00
N GLN A 164 -2.56 4.46 -4.67
CA GLN A 164 -1.93 3.25 -4.12
C GLN A 164 -1.17 3.60 -2.84
N LEU A 165 -0.40 4.69 -2.85
CA LEU A 165 0.22 5.21 -1.65
C LEU A 165 -0.82 5.63 -0.60
N SER A 166 -1.90 6.32 -0.97
CA SER A 166 -2.95 6.68 0.01
C SER A 166 -3.58 5.47 0.68
N ILE A 167 -3.90 4.42 -0.08
CA ILE A 167 -4.48 3.16 0.45
C ILE A 167 -3.51 2.48 1.43
N LEU A 168 -2.20 2.52 1.18
CA LEU A 168 -1.21 1.99 2.13
C LEU A 168 -1.14 2.85 3.41
N LEU A 169 -1.17 4.17 3.27
CA LEU A 169 -1.13 5.13 4.38
C LEU A 169 -2.41 5.12 5.23
N ASP A 170 -3.57 4.81 4.66
CA ASP A 170 -4.86 4.64 5.37
C ASP A 170 -4.80 3.51 6.44
N TYR A 171 -3.82 2.61 6.34
CA TYR A 171 -3.58 1.55 7.32
C TYR A 171 -2.43 1.86 8.29
N ILE A 172 -1.92 3.09 8.40
CA ILE A 172 -0.92 3.44 9.42
C ILE A 172 -1.52 3.34 10.82
N VAL A 173 -0.78 2.71 11.75
CA VAL A 173 -1.04 2.85 13.19
C VAL A 173 -0.52 4.23 13.61
N GLU A 174 -1.41 5.19 13.85
CA GLU A 174 -1.05 6.59 14.17
C GLU A 174 -0.02 6.68 15.31
N SER A 175 -0.17 5.90 16.38
CA SER A 175 0.77 5.83 17.52
C SER A 175 2.10 5.13 17.23
N SER A 176 2.41 4.84 15.96
CA SER A 176 3.70 4.31 15.51
C SER A 176 4.46 5.30 14.62
N LEU A 177 3.85 6.45 14.31
CA LEU A 177 4.50 7.52 13.57
C LEU A 177 5.66 8.07 14.39
N SER A 178 6.80 8.27 13.72
CA SER A 178 7.89 9.09 14.24
C SER A 178 8.45 9.97 13.12
N LEU A 179 8.85 11.19 13.49
CA LEU A 179 9.32 12.24 12.59
C LEU A 179 10.76 12.65 12.93
N GLU A 180 11.64 12.61 11.94
CA GLU A 180 13.02 13.12 12.05
C GLU A 180 13.25 14.28 11.05
N GLU A 181 13.59 15.46 11.55
CA GLU A 181 14.09 16.56 10.72
C GLU A 181 15.58 16.36 10.40
N ASN A 182 15.91 16.15 9.13
CA ASN A 182 17.29 15.92 8.69
C ASN A 182 18.09 17.23 8.49
N ASP A 183 19.41 17.16 8.63
CA ASP A 183 20.36 18.27 8.42
C ASP A 183 20.46 18.75 6.96
N ASP A 184 20.05 17.92 5.99
CA ASP A 184 20.11 18.20 4.55
C ASP A 184 18.90 19.00 4.02
N GLY A 185 17.88 19.18 4.84
CA GLY A 185 16.64 19.87 4.47
C GLY A 185 15.46 18.94 4.19
N THR A 186 15.62 17.62 4.33
CA THR A 186 14.50 16.67 4.24
C THR A 186 13.83 16.42 5.60
N ILE A 187 12.72 15.70 5.60
CA ILE A 187 12.06 15.13 6.78
C ILE A 187 11.81 13.65 6.50
N THR A 188 12.25 12.79 7.42
CA THR A 188 11.97 11.36 7.37
C THR A 188 10.82 11.03 8.32
N ILE A 189 9.86 10.23 7.84
CA ILE A 189 8.72 9.75 8.63
C ILE A 189 8.70 8.23 8.56
N THR A 190 8.69 7.57 9.71
CA THR A 190 8.57 6.10 9.80
C THR A 190 7.24 5.72 10.44
N ALA A 191 6.65 4.59 10.01
CA ALA A 191 5.38 4.09 10.52
C ALA A 191 5.25 2.56 10.39
N ILE A 192 4.36 1.98 11.20
CA ILE A 192 3.94 0.58 11.13
C ILE A 192 2.49 0.51 10.64
N GLY A 193 2.21 -0.45 9.75
CA GLY A 193 0.86 -0.72 9.25
C GLY A 193 0.04 -1.62 10.19
N ASP A 194 -1.26 -1.34 10.30
CA ASP A 194 -2.25 -2.13 11.05
C ASP A 194 -2.56 -3.44 10.32
N THR A 195 -1.75 -4.45 10.60
CA THR A 195 -1.94 -5.79 10.05
C THR A 195 -3.22 -6.46 10.52
N GLU A 196 -3.85 -6.06 11.64
CA GLU A 196 -5.13 -6.63 12.08
C GLU A 196 -6.26 -6.12 11.18
N THR A 197 -6.41 -4.80 11.06
CA THR A 197 -7.39 -4.18 10.16
C THR A 197 -7.19 -4.62 8.71
N VAL A 198 -5.94 -4.70 8.23
CA VAL A 198 -5.64 -5.17 6.87
C VAL A 198 -6.04 -6.64 6.66
N ASN A 199 -5.75 -7.55 7.60
CA ASN A 199 -6.13 -8.96 7.45
C ASN A 199 -7.65 -9.18 7.59
N GLU A 200 -8.38 -8.30 8.30
CA GLU A 200 -9.85 -8.40 8.45
C GLU A 200 -10.63 -7.71 7.31
N GLN A 201 -10.10 -6.64 6.72
CA GLN A 201 -10.86 -5.70 5.86
C GLN A 201 -10.12 -5.31 4.56
N GLY A 202 -8.89 -5.78 4.35
CA GLY A 202 -7.97 -5.34 3.29
C GLY A 202 -8.25 -5.88 1.88
N GLU A 203 -9.50 -6.00 1.45
CA GLU A 203 -9.81 -6.28 0.02
C GLU A 203 -9.10 -5.26 -0.89
N GLN A 204 -9.06 -3.98 -0.47
CA GLN A 204 -8.42 -2.90 -1.23
C GLN A 204 -6.88 -2.94 -1.22
N ILE A 205 -6.23 -3.36 -0.13
CA ILE A 205 -4.76 -3.50 -0.12
C ILE A 205 -4.33 -4.61 -1.09
N SER A 206 -5.17 -5.63 -1.26
CA SER A 206 -4.88 -6.75 -2.16
C SER A 206 -4.69 -6.26 -3.59
N ASP A 207 -5.49 -5.33 -4.08
CA ASP A 207 -5.35 -4.78 -5.44
C ASP A 207 -4.02 -4.02 -5.61
N VAL A 208 -3.59 -3.28 -4.58
CA VAL A 208 -2.27 -2.61 -4.53
C VAL A 208 -1.14 -3.63 -4.57
N LEU A 209 -1.23 -4.68 -3.74
CA LEU A 209 -0.24 -5.76 -3.66
C LEU A 209 -0.18 -6.61 -4.94
N GLN A 210 -1.30 -6.77 -5.65
CA GLN A 210 -1.35 -7.51 -6.92
C GLN A 210 -0.79 -6.66 -8.07
N GLY A 211 -1.18 -5.39 -8.16
CA GLY A 211 -0.77 -4.47 -9.22
C GLY A 211 0.72 -4.10 -9.17
N GLY A 212 1.23 -3.72 -8.00
CA GLY A 212 2.61 -3.24 -7.86
C GLY A 212 3.68 -4.33 -7.77
N PHE A 213 3.33 -5.55 -7.31
CA PHE A 213 4.31 -6.60 -7.01
C PHE A 213 4.20 -7.85 -7.93
N GLY A 214 3.38 -7.79 -8.98
CA GLY A 214 3.24 -8.88 -9.96
C GLY A 214 2.67 -10.19 -9.38
N LEU A 215 1.97 -10.09 -8.25
CA LEU A 215 1.43 -11.23 -7.53
C LEU A 215 0.08 -11.67 -8.13
N MET A 216 0.07 -12.66 -9.02
CA MET A 216 -1.19 -13.30 -9.43
C MET A 216 -1.76 -14.13 -8.26
N MET A 217 -2.68 -13.54 -7.49
CA MET A 217 -3.10 -14.03 -6.17
C MET A 217 -4.62 -14.09 -5.94
N ASP A 218 -5.44 -13.90 -6.98
CA ASP A 218 -6.92 -13.94 -6.90
C ASP A 218 -7.46 -15.12 -6.06
N ASP A 219 -6.95 -16.35 -6.27
CA ASP A 219 -7.38 -17.56 -5.56
C ASP A 219 -6.81 -17.72 -4.14
N LEU A 220 -5.85 -16.88 -3.73
CA LEU A 220 -5.05 -17.05 -2.51
C LEU A 220 -5.25 -15.94 -1.46
N GLN A 221 -6.00 -14.89 -1.76
CA GLN A 221 -6.31 -13.79 -0.85
C GLN A 221 -6.84 -14.28 0.52
N SER A 222 -7.81 -15.20 0.53
CA SER A 222 -8.38 -15.77 1.77
C SER A 222 -7.43 -16.67 2.58
N LEU A 223 -6.25 -16.98 2.04
CA LEU A 223 -5.22 -17.83 2.63
C LEU A 223 -3.95 -17.04 2.98
N LEU A 224 -3.93 -15.75 2.69
CA LEU A 224 -2.86 -14.80 2.95
C LEU A 224 -3.02 -14.20 4.35
N THR A 225 -1.90 -13.91 4.99
CA THR A 225 -1.83 -13.17 6.25
C THR A 225 -0.63 -12.25 6.19
N ILE A 226 -0.86 -10.95 6.28
CA ILE A 226 0.21 -9.97 6.47
C ILE A 226 0.69 -10.08 7.92
N GLN A 227 1.99 -10.32 8.11
CA GLN A 227 2.62 -10.48 9.42
C GLN A 227 3.28 -9.18 9.90
N SER A 228 3.85 -8.41 8.97
CA SER A 228 4.35 -7.06 9.23
C SER A 228 4.24 -6.20 7.99
N LEU A 229 4.10 -4.90 8.20
CA LEU A 229 3.97 -3.86 7.21
C LEU A 229 4.63 -2.62 7.81
N ASN A 230 5.66 -2.09 7.15
CA ASN A 230 6.47 -0.99 7.65
C ASN A 230 6.64 0.03 6.53
N TYR A 231 6.71 1.31 6.88
CA TYR A 231 6.83 2.42 5.94
C TYR A 231 7.93 3.39 6.38
N GLU A 232 8.63 3.93 5.39
CA GLU A 232 9.55 5.06 5.53
C GLU A 232 9.29 6.03 4.37
N LEU A 233 9.10 7.32 4.68
CA LEU A 233 8.89 8.39 3.71
C LEU A 233 9.96 9.46 3.91
N THR A 234 10.53 9.98 2.82
CA THR A 234 11.40 11.17 2.87
C THR A 234 10.77 12.29 2.05
N ILE A 235 10.61 13.46 2.67
CA ILE A 235 9.90 14.61 2.10
C ILE A 235 10.82 15.83 2.12
N ASP A 236 10.95 16.56 1.00
CA ASP A 236 11.68 17.83 0.96
C ASP A 236 10.93 18.93 1.73
N ARG A 237 11.61 19.63 2.63
CA ARG A 237 10.99 20.62 3.52
C ARG A 237 10.58 21.91 2.81
N GLU A 238 11.23 22.27 1.69
CA GLU A 238 10.92 23.49 0.93
C GLU A 238 9.73 23.29 -0.03
N SER A 239 9.83 22.32 -0.94
CA SER A 239 8.82 22.03 -1.97
C SER A 239 7.65 21.17 -1.50
N LYS A 240 7.83 20.41 -0.42
CA LYS A 240 6.95 19.33 0.06
C LYS A 240 6.92 18.10 -0.85
N TYR A 241 7.71 18.01 -1.91
CA TYR A 241 7.72 16.82 -2.74
C TYR A 241 8.20 15.60 -1.94
N LEU A 242 7.52 14.48 -2.15
CA LEU A 242 7.97 13.18 -1.67
C LEU A 242 9.22 12.83 -2.47
N GLU A 243 10.36 12.67 -1.82
CA GLU A 243 11.61 12.27 -2.49
C GLU A 243 11.72 10.75 -2.55
N SER A 244 11.37 10.05 -1.47
CA SER A 244 11.37 8.59 -1.44
C SER A 244 10.24 8.00 -0.62
N PHE A 245 9.84 6.77 -0.96
CA PHE A 245 8.96 5.92 -0.18
C PHE A 245 9.52 4.50 -0.16
N SER A 246 9.73 3.94 1.02
CA SER A 246 10.18 2.56 1.21
C SER A 246 9.18 1.79 2.04
N THR A 247 8.91 0.54 1.67
CA THR A 247 8.04 -0.35 2.45
C THR A 247 8.56 -1.80 2.48
N SER A 248 8.41 -2.42 3.65
CA SER A 248 8.75 -3.82 3.88
C SER A 248 7.52 -4.59 4.36
N ILE A 249 7.19 -5.67 3.65
CA ILE A 249 5.97 -6.46 3.88
C ILE A 249 6.34 -7.93 4.07
N GLU A 250 6.04 -8.49 5.25
CA GLU A 250 6.13 -9.93 5.49
C GLU A 250 4.76 -10.57 5.32
N LEU A 251 4.68 -11.56 4.41
CA LEU A 251 3.45 -12.26 4.05
C LEU A 251 3.59 -13.75 4.36
N PHE A 252 2.49 -14.35 4.79
CA PHE A 252 2.39 -15.79 5.01
C PHE A 252 1.16 -16.34 4.31
N ILE A 253 1.35 -17.40 3.51
CA ILE A 253 0.27 -18.07 2.79
C ILE A 253 0.18 -19.50 3.29
N SER A 254 -0.96 -19.87 3.87
CA SER A 254 -1.20 -21.18 4.48
C SER A 254 -2.36 -21.92 3.82
N PRO A 255 -2.15 -22.50 2.62
CA PRO A 255 -3.19 -23.26 1.93
C PRO A 255 -3.59 -24.52 2.72
N GLU A 256 -4.88 -24.90 2.68
CA GLU A 256 -5.39 -26.11 3.35
C GLU A 256 -4.62 -27.39 2.94
N GLN A 257 -4.14 -27.41 1.69
CA GLN A 257 -3.33 -28.49 1.14
C GLN A 257 -2.15 -27.89 0.37
N GLY A 258 -0.93 -28.20 0.80
CA GLY A 258 0.28 -27.78 0.10
C GLY A 258 1.44 -27.51 1.04
N ALA A 259 2.38 -26.71 0.54
CA ALA A 259 3.47 -26.16 1.32
C ALA A 259 3.11 -24.73 1.74
N GLN A 260 3.34 -24.40 3.01
CA GLN A 260 3.27 -23.01 3.47
C GLN A 260 4.34 -22.18 2.76
N ILE A 261 3.99 -20.92 2.50
CA ILE A 261 4.86 -19.95 1.83
C ILE A 261 5.08 -18.79 2.80
N HIS A 262 6.33 -18.44 3.03
CA HIS A 262 6.70 -17.16 3.63
C HIS A 262 7.28 -16.29 2.53
N ALA A 263 6.74 -15.10 2.34
CA ALA A 263 7.22 -14.13 1.37
C ALA A 263 7.64 -12.86 2.10
N ASN A 264 8.74 -12.26 1.67
CA ASN A 264 9.16 -10.93 2.10
C ASN A 264 9.22 -10.08 0.83
N GLN A 265 8.53 -8.95 0.83
CA GLN A 265 8.61 -7.91 -0.20
C GLN A 265 9.37 -6.72 0.40
N GLN A 266 10.33 -6.18 -0.32
CA GLN A 266 10.84 -4.82 -0.12
C GLN A 266 10.53 -4.03 -1.38
N LEU A 267 10.04 -2.81 -1.22
CA LEU A 267 9.80 -1.85 -2.29
C LEU A 267 10.43 -0.52 -1.88
N ASP A 268 11.28 0.02 -2.75
CA ASP A 268 11.92 1.32 -2.58
C ASP A 268 11.63 2.17 -3.82
N LEU A 269 10.92 3.29 -3.62
CA LEU A 269 10.57 4.28 -4.64
C LEU A 269 11.39 5.55 -4.43
N THR A 270 11.82 6.19 -5.51
CA THR A 270 12.42 7.54 -5.50
C THR A 270 11.83 8.39 -6.61
N TYR A 271 11.21 9.51 -6.24
CA TYR A 271 10.63 10.47 -7.17
C TYR A 271 11.65 11.56 -7.54
N ASN A 272 11.71 11.87 -8.83
CA ASN A 272 12.72 12.76 -9.41
C ASN A 272 12.11 13.62 -10.52
N ARG A 273 12.88 14.63 -10.96
CA ARG A 273 12.61 15.40 -12.20
C ARG A 273 11.21 16.03 -12.27
N HIS A 274 10.76 16.50 -11.11
CA HIS A 274 9.49 17.18 -10.89
C HIS A 274 9.31 18.36 -11.86
N ASN A 275 8.34 18.27 -12.76
CA ASN A 275 8.05 19.24 -13.83
C ASN A 275 9.22 19.47 -14.83
N GLU A 276 10.09 18.48 -15.04
CA GLU A 276 11.24 18.56 -15.96
C GLU A 276 11.16 17.62 -17.19
N ILE A 277 10.03 16.95 -17.42
CA ILE A 277 9.86 15.96 -18.50
C ILE A 277 9.02 16.57 -19.62
N ASP A 278 9.53 16.50 -20.86
CA ASP A 278 8.76 16.86 -22.06
C ASP A 278 7.59 15.87 -22.26
N PRO A 279 6.44 16.29 -22.84
CA PRO A 279 5.30 15.41 -23.08
C PRO A 279 5.70 14.11 -23.79
N ILE A 280 5.36 12.98 -23.14
CA ILE A 280 5.72 11.64 -23.60
C ILE A 280 4.91 11.31 -24.86
N THR A 281 5.56 10.80 -25.90
CA THR A 281 4.93 10.40 -27.17
C THR A 281 5.37 9.00 -27.56
N ILE A 282 4.50 8.23 -28.21
CA ILE A 282 4.81 6.83 -28.54
C ILE A 282 5.68 6.78 -29.81
N PRO A 283 6.86 6.15 -29.80
CA PRO A 283 7.75 6.12 -30.97
C PRO A 283 7.10 5.47 -32.20
N ASP A 284 7.41 5.97 -33.40
CA ASP A 284 6.83 5.44 -34.64
C ASP A 284 7.14 3.94 -34.85
N PHE A 285 8.33 3.46 -34.44
CA PHE A 285 8.70 2.04 -34.58
C PHE A 285 7.81 1.14 -33.72
N VAL A 286 7.43 1.57 -32.50
CA VAL A 286 6.51 0.82 -31.62
C VAL A 286 5.16 0.64 -32.31
N LYS A 287 4.64 1.71 -32.94
CA LYS A 287 3.37 1.68 -33.68
C LYS A 287 3.42 0.82 -34.94
N GLU A 288 4.57 0.76 -35.62
CA GLU A 288 4.75 -0.01 -36.85
C GLU A 288 5.02 -1.50 -36.59
N GLU A 289 5.69 -1.85 -35.49
CA GLU A 289 6.05 -3.23 -35.14
C GLU A 289 5.01 -3.93 -34.24
N ALA A 290 4.09 -3.20 -33.62
CA ALA A 290 3.13 -3.78 -32.68
C ALA A 290 2.07 -4.69 -33.33
N GLU A 291 1.95 -5.92 -32.82
CA GLU A 291 0.86 -6.84 -33.17
C GLU A 291 -0.37 -6.56 -32.29
N PRO A 292 -1.59 -6.44 -32.86
CA PRO A 292 -2.80 -6.19 -32.07
C PRO A 292 -3.22 -7.43 -31.27
N VAL A 293 -3.30 -7.29 -29.95
CA VAL A 293 -3.76 -8.36 -29.06
C VAL A 293 -5.26 -8.59 -29.26
N GLN A 294 -5.62 -9.75 -29.80
CA GLN A 294 -7.02 -10.18 -29.87
C GLN A 294 -7.41 -10.87 -28.56
N ILE A 295 -7.90 -10.09 -27.60
CA ILE A 295 -8.57 -10.64 -26.42
C ILE A 295 -9.89 -11.25 -26.90
N ASP A 296 -10.00 -12.58 -26.83
CA ASP A 296 -11.28 -13.28 -26.99
C ASP A 296 -12.15 -12.98 -25.75
N THR A 297 -13.00 -11.97 -25.88
CA THR A 297 -13.90 -11.51 -24.83
C THR A 297 -14.97 -12.54 -24.47
N GLU A 298 -15.31 -13.49 -25.34
CA GLU A 298 -16.17 -14.62 -24.97
C GLU A 298 -15.41 -15.62 -24.09
N ALA A 299 -14.14 -15.92 -24.40
CA ALA A 299 -13.30 -16.77 -23.55
C ALA A 299 -13.08 -16.17 -22.15
N PHE A 300 -12.76 -14.87 -22.07
CA PHE A 300 -12.53 -14.18 -20.80
C PHE A 300 -13.79 -14.11 -19.92
N GLN A 301 -14.96 -13.89 -20.51
CA GLN A 301 -16.24 -13.88 -19.77
C GLN A 301 -16.67 -15.27 -19.29
N ASN A 302 -16.33 -16.34 -20.02
CA ASN A 302 -16.61 -17.71 -19.57
C ASN A 302 -15.76 -18.10 -18.35
N MET A 303 -14.48 -17.68 -18.31
CA MET A 303 -13.61 -17.91 -17.13
C MET A 303 -14.16 -17.26 -15.86
N GLN A 304 -14.70 -16.03 -15.94
CA GLN A 304 -15.31 -15.36 -14.78
C GLN A 304 -16.59 -16.05 -14.29
N GLN A 305 -17.30 -16.79 -15.15
CA GLN A 305 -18.49 -17.55 -14.73
C GLN A 305 -18.12 -18.92 -14.13
N GLU A 306 -17.11 -19.60 -14.66
CA GLU A 306 -16.64 -20.90 -14.13
C GLU A 306 -15.99 -20.79 -12.75
N GLY A 307 -15.58 -19.59 -12.30
CA GLY A 307 -15.11 -19.32 -10.94
C GLY A 307 -16.21 -19.15 -9.87
N THR A 308 -17.50 -19.37 -10.20
CA THR A 308 -18.63 -19.11 -9.28
C THR A 308 -19.59 -20.29 -9.03
N GLU A 309 -19.21 -21.53 -9.34
CA GLU A 309 -19.93 -22.77 -8.97
C GLU A 309 -19.22 -23.63 -7.90
#